data_AF-A0A2T4J9Z4-F1
#
_entry.id   AF-A0A2T4J9Z4-F1
#
_cell.length_a   1.000
_cell.length_b   1.000
_cell.length_c   1.000
_cell.angle_alpha   90.00
_cell.angle_beta   90.00
_cell.angle_gamma   90.00
#
_symmetry.space_group_name_H-M   'P 1'
#
loop_
_entity.id
_entity.type
_entity.pdbx_description
1 polymer ?
#
loop_
_entity_poly.entity_id
_entity_poly.type
_entity_poly.pdbx_seq_one_letter_code
_entity_poly.pdbx_strand_id
1 'polypeptide(L)'
;MKIRFLAPAALALGLSATLPAHADLVIQGRAAQALQCSALLYMVSDELYSAGYISKGDLDWAQSAAVVMLDHVPGTDEQKAQAMVQRFQKIFATRSLPDLMKEFDKTAPWCKKNFL
;
A
#
# COMPACT_ATOMS: atom_id res chain seq x y z
N MET A 1 -72.42 3.47 -12.33
CA MET A 1 -72.08 4.82 -11.82
C MET A 1 -71.21 4.61 -10.57
N LYS A 2 -69.90 4.86 -10.48
CA LYS A 2 -68.88 5.57 -11.27
C LYS A 2 -67.62 4.69 -11.35
N ILE A 3 -66.94 4.73 -12.50
CA ILE A 3 -65.58 4.19 -12.71
C ILE A 3 -64.58 5.27 -12.25
N ARG A 4 -63.49 4.87 -11.59
CA ARG A 4 -62.22 5.62 -11.59
C ARG A 4 -61.03 4.66 -11.71
N PHE A 5 -60.50 4.61 -12.94
CA PHE A 5 -59.11 4.28 -13.25
C PHE A 5 -58.20 5.40 -12.71
N LEU A 6 -57.00 5.04 -12.21
CA LEU A 6 -55.75 5.79 -12.45
C LEU A 6 -54.53 5.01 -11.90
N ALA A 7 -53.76 4.49 -12.87
CA ALA A 7 -52.31 4.25 -12.98
C ALA A 7 -51.45 3.72 -11.80
N PRO A 8 -50.60 2.69 -12.04
CA PRO A 8 -49.50 2.33 -11.16
C PRO A 8 -48.30 3.24 -11.41
N ALA A 9 -47.91 4.07 -10.44
CA ALA A 9 -46.63 4.76 -10.48
C ALA A 9 -45.53 3.78 -10.08
N ALA A 10 -44.85 3.19 -11.07
CA ALA A 10 -43.60 2.48 -10.90
C ALA A 10 -42.55 3.47 -10.35
N LEU A 11 -42.27 3.36 -9.05
CA LEU A 11 -41.10 3.98 -8.42
C LEU A 11 -39.85 3.28 -8.99
N ALA A 12 -39.29 3.86 -10.05
CA ALA A 12 -37.96 3.50 -10.51
C ALA A 12 -36.97 3.76 -9.37
N LEU A 13 -36.45 2.67 -8.81
CA LEU A 13 -35.29 2.63 -7.93
C LEU A 13 -34.08 3.19 -8.70
N GLY A 14 -33.93 4.52 -8.70
CA GLY A 14 -32.69 5.18 -9.08
C GLY A 14 -31.65 4.95 -7.99
N LEU A 15 -31.08 3.75 -7.90
CA LEU A 15 -29.80 3.54 -7.23
C LEU A 15 -28.73 4.23 -8.07
N SER A 16 -28.60 5.54 -7.86
CA SER A 16 -27.39 6.26 -8.22
C SER A 16 -26.36 5.89 -7.16
N ALA A 17 -25.78 4.69 -7.29
CA ALA A 17 -24.59 4.33 -6.56
C ALA A 17 -23.43 5.16 -7.13
N THR A 18 -23.33 6.42 -6.71
CA THR A 18 -22.08 7.17 -6.75
C THR A 18 -21.18 6.54 -5.68
N LEU A 19 -20.68 5.35 -5.96
CA LEU A 19 -19.52 4.84 -5.25
C LEU A 19 -18.37 5.77 -5.66
N PRO A 20 -17.68 6.46 -4.72
CA PRO A 20 -16.34 6.88 -5.05
C PRO A 20 -15.60 5.58 -5.40
N ALA A 21 -15.16 5.45 -6.65
CA ALA A 21 -14.40 4.30 -7.13
C ALA A 21 -12.97 4.36 -6.60
N HIS A 22 -12.83 4.45 -5.28
CA HIS A 22 -11.66 4.04 -4.54
C HIS A 22 -12.19 3.10 -3.47
N ALA A 23 -12.55 1.88 -3.89
CA ALA A 23 -12.61 0.80 -2.93
C ALA A 23 -11.22 0.78 -2.28
N ASP A 24 -11.14 1.18 -1.00
CA ASP A 24 -9.90 1.15 -0.24
C ASP A 24 -9.26 -0.22 -0.47
N LEU A 25 -8.11 -0.23 -1.11
CA LEU A 25 -7.43 -1.47 -1.44
C LEU A 25 -6.95 -2.07 -0.12
N VAL A 26 -7.78 -2.92 0.50
CA VAL A 26 -7.47 -3.52 1.79
C VAL A 26 -6.45 -4.64 1.57
N ILE A 27 -5.17 -4.28 1.61
CA ILE A 27 -4.07 -5.25 1.50
C ILE A 27 -3.94 -5.99 2.84
N GLN A 28 -4.07 -7.33 2.81
CA GLN A 28 -4.01 -8.18 3.99
C GLN A 28 -3.03 -9.35 3.82
N GLY A 29 -2.75 -10.05 4.94
CA GLY A 29 -1.97 -11.28 4.94
C GLY A 29 -0.57 -11.12 4.34
N ARG A 30 -0.19 -12.05 3.46
CA ARG A 30 1.15 -12.10 2.85
C ARG A 30 1.45 -10.87 1.99
N ALA A 31 0.46 -10.31 1.31
CA ALA A 31 0.62 -9.08 0.55
C ALA A 31 0.90 -7.87 1.48
N ALA A 32 0.26 -7.81 2.65
CA ALA A 32 0.52 -6.74 3.62
C ALA A 32 1.92 -6.84 4.24
N GLN A 33 2.43 -8.07 4.39
CA GLN A 33 3.80 -8.33 4.83
C GLN A 33 4.81 -7.89 3.76
N ALA A 34 4.57 -8.22 2.49
CA ALA A 34 5.41 -7.78 1.38
C ALA A 34 5.43 -6.24 1.26
N LEU A 35 4.27 -5.59 1.38
CA LEU A 35 4.16 -4.13 1.42
C LEU A 35 4.97 -3.52 2.58
N GLN A 36 4.94 -4.13 3.77
CA GLN A 36 5.77 -3.68 4.89
C GLN A 36 7.26 -3.85 4.61
N CYS A 37 7.68 -5.00 4.08
CA CYS A 37 9.08 -5.27 3.76
C CYS A 37 9.61 -4.29 2.69
N SER A 38 8.83 -4.07 1.64
CA SER A 38 9.11 -3.08 0.60
C SER A 38 9.27 -1.69 1.21
N ALA A 39 8.32 -1.28 2.05
CA ALA A 39 8.33 0.03 2.66
C ALA A 39 9.54 0.25 3.59
N LEU A 40 9.85 -0.73 4.45
CA LEU A 40 10.99 -0.66 5.36
C LEU A 40 12.32 -0.55 4.59
N LEU A 41 12.53 -1.40 3.57
CA LEU A 41 13.77 -1.39 2.80
C LEU A 41 13.96 -0.06 2.06
N TYR A 42 12.90 0.45 1.43
CA TYR A 42 12.95 1.73 0.73
C TYR A 42 13.31 2.87 1.68
N MET A 43 12.58 3.01 2.78
CA MET A 43 12.78 4.12 3.72
C MET A 43 14.15 4.05 4.40
N VAL A 44 14.56 2.87 4.88
CA VAL A 44 15.84 2.73 5.57
C VAL A 44 17.02 2.96 4.62
N SER A 45 16.95 2.47 3.39
CA SER A 45 18.03 2.73 2.42
C SER A 45 18.15 4.20 2.06
N ASP A 46 17.04 4.91 1.87
CA ASP A 46 17.03 6.35 1.60
C ASP A 46 17.68 7.17 2.74
N GLU A 47 17.36 6.83 3.98
CA GLU A 47 17.91 7.48 5.18
C GLU A 47 19.40 7.17 5.35
N LEU A 48 19.81 5.91 5.16
CA LEU A 48 21.22 5.51 5.23
C LEU A 48 22.05 6.18 4.12
N TYR A 49 21.48 6.33 2.92
CA TYR A 49 22.16 7.03 1.83
C TYR A 49 22.29 8.53 2.15
N SER A 50 21.21 9.15 2.61
CA SER A 50 21.19 10.57 2.99
C SER A 50 22.19 10.90 4.11
N ALA A 51 22.41 9.96 5.02
CA ALA A 51 23.39 10.07 6.09
C ALA A 51 24.82 9.62 5.68
N GLY A 52 25.03 9.17 4.45
CA GLY A 52 26.35 8.79 3.92
C GLY A 52 26.87 7.42 4.36
N TYR A 53 25.98 6.53 4.86
CA TYR A 53 26.35 5.19 5.32
C TYR A 53 26.40 4.15 4.20
N ILE A 54 25.67 4.35 3.10
CA ILE A 54 25.66 3.44 1.95
C ILE A 54 25.96 4.19 0.65
N SER A 55 26.43 3.46 -0.35
CA SER A 55 26.69 4.03 -1.67
C SER A 55 25.40 4.26 -2.46
N LYS A 56 25.47 5.08 -3.52
CA LYS A 56 24.35 5.22 -4.48
C LYS A 56 23.97 3.87 -5.12
N GLY A 57 24.95 3.00 -5.36
CA GLY A 57 24.70 1.67 -5.90
C GLY A 57 23.91 0.77 -4.95
N ASP A 58 24.21 0.84 -3.65
CA ASP A 58 23.47 0.11 -2.62
C ASP A 58 22.03 0.64 -2.48
N LEU A 59 21.85 1.97 -2.55
CA LEU A 59 20.53 2.58 -2.61
C LEU A 59 19.73 2.07 -3.81
N ASP A 60 20.33 2.09 -5.01
CA ASP A 60 19.66 1.67 -6.24
C ASP A 60 19.26 0.19 -6.19
N TRP A 61 20.15 -0.65 -5.65
CA TRP A 61 19.82 -2.04 -5.41
C TRP A 61 18.66 -2.19 -4.42
N ALA A 62 18.70 -1.47 -3.28
CA ALA A 62 17.67 -1.56 -2.25
C ALA A 62 16.31 -1.07 -2.74
N GLN A 63 16.26 0.04 -3.48
CA GLN A 63 15.02 0.56 -4.06
C GLN A 63 14.47 -0.38 -5.15
N SER A 64 15.33 -0.95 -5.98
CA SER A 64 14.92 -1.97 -6.97
C SER A 64 14.36 -3.22 -6.29
N ALA A 65 15.03 -3.70 -5.23
CA ALA A 65 14.56 -4.84 -4.44
C ALA A 65 13.23 -4.53 -3.73
N ALA A 66 13.04 -3.30 -3.23
CA ALA A 66 11.77 -2.87 -2.67
C ALA A 66 10.63 -2.93 -3.71
N VAL A 67 10.90 -2.54 -4.96
CA VAL A 67 9.93 -2.67 -6.07
C VAL A 67 9.62 -4.14 -6.37
N VAL A 68 10.63 -5.02 -6.40
CA VAL A 68 10.41 -6.48 -6.60
C VAL A 68 9.47 -7.07 -5.55
N MET A 69 9.59 -6.65 -4.28
CA MET A 69 8.67 -7.11 -3.23
C MET A 69 7.21 -6.72 -3.50
N LEU A 70 6.94 -5.68 -4.30
CA LEU A 70 5.58 -5.26 -4.67
C LEU A 70 4.92 -6.20 -5.68
N ASP A 71 5.64 -7.14 -6.28
CA ASP A 71 5.06 -8.20 -7.12
C ASP A 71 4.18 -9.15 -6.29
N HIS A 72 4.35 -9.17 -4.97
CA HIS A 72 3.50 -9.90 -4.04
C HIS A 72 2.27 -9.11 -3.57
N VAL A 73 2.12 -7.85 -3.99
CA VAL A 73 0.99 -6.98 -3.66
C VAL A 73 -0.01 -6.99 -4.82
N PRO A 74 -1.30 -7.28 -4.59
CA PRO A 74 -2.30 -7.26 -5.65
C PRO A 74 -2.60 -5.83 -6.12
N GLY A 75 -2.96 -5.68 -7.39
CA GLY A 75 -3.38 -4.41 -7.98
C GLY A 75 -2.51 -3.95 -9.15
N THR A 76 -2.89 -2.83 -9.77
CA THR A 76 -2.08 -2.14 -10.78
C THR A 76 -0.86 -1.48 -10.15
N ASP A 77 0.10 -1.08 -10.97
CA ASP A 77 1.28 -0.38 -10.48
C ASP A 77 0.93 0.94 -9.78
N GLU A 78 -0.09 1.67 -10.25
CA GLU A 78 -0.57 2.87 -9.53
C GLU A 78 -1.17 2.52 -8.17
N GLN A 79 -1.92 1.42 -8.07
CA GLN A 79 -2.50 0.98 -6.80
C GLN A 79 -1.41 0.54 -5.81
N LYS A 80 -0.36 -0.15 -6.29
CA LYS A 80 0.81 -0.52 -5.47
C LYS A 80 1.57 0.71 -5.00
N ALA A 81 1.79 1.69 -5.88
CA ALA A 81 2.43 2.96 -5.53
C ALA A 81 1.61 3.73 -4.49
N GLN A 82 0.29 3.81 -4.65
CA GLN A 82 -0.60 4.44 -3.67
C GLN A 82 -0.56 3.71 -2.31
N ALA A 83 -0.56 2.38 -2.32
CA ALA A 83 -0.43 1.58 -1.10
C ALA A 83 0.91 1.83 -0.39
N MET A 84 2.01 1.97 -1.14
CA MET A 84 3.33 2.33 -0.61
C MET A 84 3.31 3.72 0.03
N VAL A 85 2.74 4.73 -0.63
CA VAL A 85 2.60 6.09 -0.07
C VAL A 85 1.81 6.07 1.23
N GLN A 86 0.66 5.39 1.26
CA GLN A 86 -0.14 5.23 2.48
C GLN A 86 0.65 4.52 3.58
N ARG A 87 1.46 3.52 3.22
CA ARG A 87 2.28 2.79 4.17
C ARG A 87 3.38 3.66 4.76
N PHE A 88 4.07 4.45 3.94
CA PHE A 88 5.08 5.41 4.37
C PHE A 88 4.50 6.43 5.36
N GLN A 89 3.36 7.03 5.01
CA GLN A 89 2.66 7.97 5.89
C GLN A 89 2.36 7.35 7.26
N LYS A 90 1.86 6.10 7.27
CA LYS A 90 1.58 5.39 8.53
C LYS A 90 2.85 5.10 9.34
N ILE A 91 3.94 4.72 8.69
CA ILE A 91 5.22 4.46 9.36
C ILE A 91 5.74 5.76 10.00
N PHE A 92 5.83 6.85 9.24
CA PHE A 92 6.30 8.13 9.74
C PHE A 92 5.41 8.71 10.85
N ALA A 93 4.09 8.48 10.78
CA ALA A 93 3.18 8.92 11.83
C ALA A 93 3.32 8.13 13.15
N THR A 94 3.95 6.95 13.13
CA THR A 94 3.96 6.03 14.28
C THR A 94 5.35 5.68 14.81
N ARG A 95 6.42 5.99 14.08
CA ARG A 95 7.78 5.54 14.40
C ARG A 95 8.79 6.66 14.22
N SER A 96 9.75 6.71 15.14
CA SER A 96 10.97 7.48 14.96
C SER A 96 11.93 6.77 14.00
N LEU A 97 12.90 7.49 13.44
CA LEU A 97 13.94 6.89 12.59
C LEU A 97 14.74 5.80 13.33
N PRO A 98 15.19 5.97 14.59
CA PRO A 98 15.82 4.89 15.34
C PRO A 98 14.96 3.64 15.50
N ASP A 99 13.65 3.80 15.74
CA ASP A 99 12.73 2.66 15.84
C ASP A 99 12.56 1.94 14.50
N LEU A 100 12.57 2.70 13.40
CA LEU A 100 12.51 2.16 12.04
C LEU A 100 13.74 1.31 11.72
N MET A 101 14.94 1.80 12.05
CA MET A 101 16.20 1.06 11.86
C MET A 101 16.20 -0.24 12.66
N LYS A 102 15.75 -0.17 13.93
CA LYS A 102 15.61 -1.36 14.77
C LYS A 102 14.58 -2.36 14.23
N GLU A 103 13.46 -1.89 13.70
CA GLU A 103 12.47 -2.74 13.04
C GLU A 103 13.06 -3.41 11.80
N PHE A 104 13.81 -2.67 10.98
CA PHE A 104 14.49 -3.19 9.82
C PHE A 104 15.51 -4.28 10.18
N ASP A 105 16.42 -4.03 11.11
CA ASP A 105 17.43 -5.04 11.53
C ASP A 105 16.79 -6.36 11.96
N LYS A 106 15.64 -6.28 12.66
CA LYS A 106 14.89 -7.44 13.11
C LYS A 106 14.18 -8.18 11.98
N THR A 107 13.66 -7.45 10.99
CA THR A 107 12.73 -8.00 9.99
C THR A 107 13.38 -8.30 8.64
N ALA A 108 14.48 -7.63 8.30
CA ALA A 108 15.16 -7.75 7.01
C ALA A 108 15.55 -9.18 6.65
N PRO A 109 16.09 -10.04 7.55
CA PRO A 109 16.40 -11.43 7.21
C PRO A 109 15.17 -12.22 6.79
N TRP A 110 14.03 -11.98 7.44
CA TRP A 110 12.76 -12.63 7.09
C TRP A 110 12.20 -12.06 5.78
N CYS A 111 12.22 -10.74 5.60
CA CYS A 111 11.78 -10.10 4.35
C CYS A 111 12.56 -10.63 3.15
N LYS A 112 13.90 -10.68 3.26
CA LYS A 112 14.77 -11.25 2.23
C LYS A 112 14.40 -12.69 1.94
N LYS A 113 14.27 -13.55 2.94
CA LYS A 113 13.95 -14.97 2.74
C LYS A 113 12.61 -15.22 2.03
N ASN A 114 11.62 -14.34 2.19
CA ASN A 114 10.24 -14.60 1.77
C ASN A 114 9.80 -13.85 0.51
N PHE A 115 10.51 -12.80 0.11
CA PHE A 115 10.10 -11.87 -0.95
C PHE A 115 11.23 -11.41 -1.88
N LEU A 116 12.46 -11.90 -1.70
CA LEU A 116 13.61 -11.70 -2.61
C LEU A 116 14.28 -13.05 -2.90
#